data_AF-A0A969BYJ9-F1
#
_entry.id   AF-A0A969BYJ9-F1
#
_cell.length_a   1.000
_cell.length_b   1.000
_cell.length_c   1.000
_cell.angle_alpha   90.00
_cell.angle_beta   90.00
_cell.angle_gamma   90.00
#
_symmetry.space_group_name_H-M   'P 1'
#
loop_
_entity.id
_entity.type
_entity.pdbx_description
1 polymer ?
#
loop_
_entity_poly.entity_id
_entity_poly.type
_entity_poly.pdbx_seq_one_letter_code
_entity_poly.pdbx_strand_id
1 'polypeptide(L)'
;MQHYSLDCPICQSFSRRLFQKEQFWIWKCRSCGHQFLDLETTAHHAEIVYGDDYFNGGGAGYPGYLRDADLVRGRDHLKLDVRTGSFEQFHAQEQYDLVTMVQVIPHFWDLAQALQSAEKLTASGGYWLVETWNRESKLAKFFGENWHEYSPPSVLRWFAPEDLGVLAEQYGFEEVDRGRPQKWISGAHVKSLVGHKLPPWESYDMPVHC
;
A
#
# COMPACT_ATOMS: atom_id res chain seq x y z
N MET A 1 23.60 -1.13 -25.56
CA MET A 1 22.35 -0.88 -24.81
C MET A 1 21.97 -2.19 -24.13
N GLN A 2 22.33 -2.37 -22.86
CA GLN A 2 21.97 -3.59 -22.13
C GLN A 2 20.46 -3.56 -21.88
N HIS A 3 19.73 -4.51 -22.45
CA HIS A 3 18.35 -4.74 -22.12
C HIS A 3 18.31 -5.31 -20.70
N TYR A 4 18.23 -4.44 -19.69
CA TYR A 4 17.88 -4.86 -18.33
C TYR A 4 16.50 -5.50 -18.42
N SER A 5 16.47 -6.82 -18.39
CA SER A 5 15.26 -7.61 -18.26
C SER A 5 15.08 -7.88 -16.78
N LEU A 6 13.89 -7.59 -16.27
CA LEU A 6 13.59 -7.84 -14.88
C LEU A 6 12.50 -8.90 -14.80
N ASP A 7 12.77 -9.95 -14.05
CA ASP A 7 11.83 -11.06 -13.91
C ASP A 7 10.73 -10.68 -12.94
N CYS A 8 9.51 -11.11 -13.27
CA CYS A 8 8.36 -10.81 -12.43
C CYS A 8 8.49 -11.50 -11.06
N PRO A 9 8.28 -10.79 -9.94
CA PRO A 9 8.36 -11.38 -8.61
C PRO A 9 7.26 -12.41 -8.34
N ILE A 10 6.18 -12.42 -9.15
CA ILE A 10 5.06 -13.36 -9.01
C ILE A 10 5.27 -14.63 -9.83
N CYS A 11 5.62 -14.51 -11.11
CA CYS A 11 5.64 -15.67 -12.02
C CYS A 11 6.98 -15.90 -12.72
N GLN A 12 8.03 -15.17 -12.32
CA GLN A 12 9.41 -15.26 -12.84
C GLN A 12 9.54 -15.09 -14.36
N SER A 13 8.49 -14.62 -15.03
CA SER A 13 8.50 -14.34 -16.46
C SER A 13 9.03 -12.94 -16.73
N PHE A 14 9.54 -12.75 -17.95
CA PHE A 14 10.07 -11.47 -18.41
C PHE A 14 9.09 -10.30 -18.24
N SER A 15 9.58 -9.20 -17.68
CA SER A 15 8.85 -7.93 -17.58
C SER A 15 9.40 -6.87 -18.52
N ARG A 16 8.54 -5.94 -18.93
CA ARG A 16 8.93 -4.74 -19.68
C ARG A 16 8.65 -3.48 -18.87
N ARG A 17 9.43 -2.42 -19.10
CA ARG A 17 9.07 -1.09 -18.62
C ARG A 17 7.71 -0.69 -19.19
N LEU A 18 6.84 -0.20 -18.33
CA LEU A 18 5.51 0.27 -18.70
C LEU A 18 5.52 1.78 -18.90
N PHE A 19 5.86 2.54 -17.86
CA PHE A 19 6.10 3.99 -17.89
C PHE A 19 7.01 4.39 -16.72
N GLN A 20 7.45 5.65 -16.72
CA GLN A 20 8.26 6.22 -15.64
C GLN A 20 7.42 7.22 -14.85
N LYS A 21 7.47 7.15 -13.52
CA LYS A 21 6.87 8.11 -12.59
C LYS A 21 7.99 8.69 -11.75
N GLU A 22 8.27 9.98 -11.92
CA GLU A 22 9.42 10.65 -11.31
C GLU A 22 10.73 9.91 -11.66
N GLN A 23 11.53 9.48 -10.68
CA GLN A 23 12.73 8.68 -10.90
C GLN A 23 12.48 7.17 -11.04
N PHE A 24 11.24 6.69 -10.84
CA PHE A 24 10.94 5.25 -10.74
C PHE A 24 10.37 4.68 -12.04
N TRP A 25 10.97 3.60 -12.53
CA TRP A 25 10.39 2.80 -13.61
C TRP A 25 9.37 1.82 -13.04
N ILE A 26 8.14 1.90 -13.56
CA ILE A 26 7.10 0.91 -13.29
C ILE A 26 7.18 -0.16 -14.37
N TRP A 27 7.29 -1.41 -13.93
CA TRP A 27 7.40 -2.57 -14.80
C TRP A 27 6.08 -3.30 -14.90
N LYS A 28 5.87 -4.00 -16.02
CA LYS A 28 4.74 -4.89 -16.24
C LYS A 28 5.24 -6.24 -16.73
N CYS A 29 4.86 -7.32 -16.03
CA CYS A 29 5.09 -8.68 -16.49
C CYS A 29 4.34 -8.95 -17.80
N ARG A 30 4.98 -9.62 -18.76
CA ARG A 30 4.33 -10.00 -20.03
C ARG A 30 3.44 -11.24 -19.92
N SER A 31 3.63 -12.05 -18.87
CA SER A 31 2.88 -13.29 -18.64
C SER A 31 1.65 -13.01 -17.76
N CYS A 32 1.85 -12.68 -16.48
CA CYS A 32 0.74 -12.49 -15.53
C CYS A 32 0.21 -11.05 -15.47
N GLY A 33 0.81 -10.08 -16.17
CA GLY A 33 0.34 -8.70 -16.15
C GLY A 33 0.64 -7.89 -14.87
N HIS A 34 1.23 -8.51 -13.84
CA HIS A 34 1.62 -7.84 -12.59
C HIS A 34 2.47 -6.59 -12.83
N GLN A 35 2.22 -5.54 -12.04
CA GLN A 35 2.95 -4.28 -12.11
C GLN A 35 3.60 -3.96 -10.79
N PHE A 36 4.86 -3.55 -10.87
CA PHE A 36 5.73 -3.42 -9.71
C PHE A 36 6.89 -2.47 -9.98
N LEU A 37 7.47 -1.97 -8.90
CA LEU A 37 8.69 -1.18 -8.92
C LEU A 37 9.93 -2.08 -8.94
N ASP A 38 10.92 -1.64 -9.70
CA ASP A 38 12.30 -2.08 -9.57
C ASP A 38 12.99 -1.20 -8.52
N LEU A 39 12.74 -1.54 -7.26
CA LEU A 39 13.30 -0.86 -6.10
C LEU A 39 13.76 -1.92 -5.11
N GLU A 40 15.04 -1.90 -4.78
CA GLU A 40 15.56 -2.69 -3.67
C GLU A 40 15.05 -2.09 -2.36
N THR A 41 14.27 -2.86 -1.61
CA THR A 41 13.69 -2.47 -0.33
C THR A 41 14.17 -3.36 0.80
N THR A 42 14.13 -2.86 2.03
CA THR A 42 14.52 -3.60 3.23
C THR A 42 13.41 -3.55 4.28
N ALA A 43 13.59 -4.24 5.41
CA ALA A 43 12.67 -4.16 6.54
C ALA A 43 12.44 -2.74 7.07
N HIS A 44 13.37 -1.81 6.83
CA HIS A 44 13.25 -0.40 7.21
C HIS A 44 12.54 0.47 6.16
N HIS A 45 12.12 -0.09 5.02
CA HIS A 45 11.49 0.69 3.94
C HIS A 45 10.25 1.46 4.41
N ALA A 46 9.40 0.83 5.22
CA ALA A 46 8.23 1.49 5.78
C ALA A 46 8.61 2.65 6.70
N GLU A 47 9.63 2.50 7.55
CA GLU A 47 10.13 3.55 8.44
C GLU A 47 10.72 4.73 7.65
N ILE A 48 11.40 4.45 6.55
CA ILE A 48 11.99 5.47 5.67
C ILE A 48 10.89 6.24 4.92
N VAL A 49 9.92 5.54 4.35
CA VAL A 49 8.84 6.16 3.55
C VAL A 49 7.82 6.88 4.42
N TYR A 50 7.46 6.30 5.56
CA TYR A 50 6.44 6.82 6.48
C TYR A 50 7.04 7.45 7.74
N GLY A 51 8.26 7.99 7.63
CA GLY A 51 8.90 8.73 8.72
C GLY A 51 8.23 10.09 8.98
N ASP A 52 8.83 10.88 9.87
CA ASP A 52 8.30 12.17 10.30
C ASP A 52 7.99 13.11 9.13
N ASP A 53 8.80 13.09 8.08
CA ASP A 53 8.61 13.93 6.89
C ASP A 53 7.30 13.61 6.13
N TYR A 54 6.84 12.35 6.12
CA TYR A 54 5.59 11.97 5.46
C TYR A 54 4.36 12.58 6.16
N PHE A 55 4.40 12.65 7.49
CA PHE A 55 3.28 13.11 8.31
C PHE A 55 3.35 14.60 8.67
N ASN A 56 4.56 15.16 8.77
CA ASN A 56 4.79 16.55 9.17
C ASN A 56 5.25 17.45 8.02
N GLY A 57 5.83 16.89 6.96
CA GLY A 57 6.43 17.63 5.84
C GLY A 57 5.48 17.97 4.69
N GLY A 58 4.16 17.75 4.85
CA GLY A 58 3.16 18.02 3.81
C GLY A 58 3.02 16.90 2.76
N GLY A 59 3.44 15.68 3.08
CA GLY A 59 3.15 14.48 2.28
C GLY A 59 1.66 14.13 2.23
N ALA A 60 1.33 12.96 1.65
CA ALA A 60 -0.06 12.46 1.66
C ALA A 60 -0.55 12.04 3.07
N GLY A 61 0.34 12.03 4.07
CA GLY A 61 0.00 11.80 5.46
C GLY A 61 -0.83 12.95 6.02
N TYR A 62 -1.87 12.63 6.79
CA TYR A 62 -2.67 13.65 7.46
C TYR A 62 -1.86 14.29 8.58
N PRO A 63 -1.79 15.64 8.66
CA PRO A 63 -1.18 16.32 9.79
C PRO A 63 -1.83 15.85 11.10
N GLY A 64 -1.04 15.26 11.99
CA GLY A 64 -1.50 14.78 13.30
C GLY A 64 -1.86 13.30 13.41
N TYR A 65 -1.61 12.48 12.38
CA TYR A 65 -1.74 11.02 12.47
C TYR A 65 -0.70 10.39 13.43
N LEU A 66 0.49 11.01 13.55
CA LEU A 66 1.59 10.62 14.44
C LEU A 66 1.40 11.03 15.92
N ARG A 67 0.17 11.21 16.40
CA ARG A 67 0.01 10.91 17.81
C ARG A 67 -0.08 9.40 17.86
N ASP A 68 0.72 8.75 18.68
CA ASP A 68 0.61 7.34 19.05
C ASP A 68 -0.84 6.90 19.40
N ALA A 69 -1.80 7.84 19.47
CA ALA A 69 -3.24 7.72 19.50
C ALA A 69 -3.83 6.45 18.87
N ASP A 70 -3.48 5.95 17.68
CA ASP A 70 -4.11 4.73 17.15
C ASP A 70 -3.57 3.45 17.81
N LEU A 71 -2.25 3.34 18.02
CA LEU A 71 -1.63 2.22 18.74
C LEU A 71 -2.00 2.26 20.23
N VAL A 72 -1.94 3.44 20.83
CA VAL A 72 -2.36 3.75 22.21
C VAL A 72 -3.86 3.50 22.37
N ARG A 73 -4.71 3.91 21.42
CA ARG A 73 -6.15 3.61 21.47
C ARG A 73 -6.43 2.13 21.29
N GLY A 74 -5.71 1.45 20.40
CA GLY A 74 -5.81 0.00 20.22
C GLY A 74 -5.52 -0.76 21.52
N ARG A 75 -4.38 -0.45 22.16
CA ARG A 75 -3.97 -1.09 23.41
C ARG A 75 -4.79 -0.63 24.61
N ASP A 76 -4.89 0.68 24.83
CA ASP A 76 -5.37 1.23 26.10
C ASP A 76 -6.90 1.40 26.13
N HIS A 77 -7.55 1.60 24.97
CA HIS A 77 -9.00 1.81 24.90
C HIS A 77 -9.75 0.59 24.35
N LEU A 78 -9.20 -0.09 23.33
CA LEU A 78 -9.82 -1.27 22.73
C LEU A 78 -9.31 -2.59 23.30
N LYS A 79 -8.23 -2.57 24.10
CA LYS A 79 -7.62 -3.76 24.73
C LYS A 79 -7.22 -4.84 23.74
N LEU A 80 -6.76 -4.44 22.55
CA LEU A 80 -6.26 -5.33 21.52
C LEU A 80 -4.78 -5.68 21.79
N ASP A 81 -4.36 -6.89 21.43
CA ASP A 81 -2.94 -7.25 21.34
C ASP A 81 -2.35 -6.57 20.10
N VAL A 82 -1.78 -5.39 20.31
CA VAL A 82 -1.12 -4.63 19.25
C VAL A 82 0.38 -4.82 19.40
N ARG A 83 1.05 -5.28 18.35
CA ARG A 83 2.51 -5.45 18.29
C ARG A 83 3.09 -4.52 17.24
N THR A 84 4.26 -3.94 17.54
CA THR A 84 4.96 -3.02 16.63
C THR A 84 6.11 -3.77 15.97
N GLY A 85 6.17 -3.76 14.64
CA GLY A 85 7.19 -4.44 13.85
C GLY A 85 6.77 -4.61 12.39
N SER A 86 7.62 -5.26 11.59
CA SER A 86 7.33 -5.63 10.21
C SER A 86 6.52 -6.94 10.16
N PHE A 87 5.48 -6.96 9.35
CA PHE A 87 4.62 -8.14 9.16
C PHE A 87 5.38 -9.30 8.51
N GLU A 88 6.28 -8.99 7.57
CA GLU A 88 7.14 -9.93 6.87
C GLU A 88 8.00 -10.78 7.83
N GLN A 89 8.37 -10.21 8.98
CA GLN A 89 9.20 -10.85 10.00
C GLN A 89 8.38 -11.28 11.24
N PHE A 90 7.06 -11.13 11.20
CA PHE A 90 6.22 -11.45 12.34
C PHE A 90 6.05 -12.98 12.50
N HIS A 91 6.18 -13.43 13.74
CA HIS A 91 5.96 -14.82 14.12
C HIS A 91 5.04 -14.89 15.33
N ALA A 92 4.12 -15.85 15.32
CA ALA A 92 3.24 -16.18 16.44
C ALA A 92 3.36 -17.67 16.78
N GLN A 93 3.05 -18.03 18.02
CA GLN A 93 2.98 -19.43 18.44
C GLN A 93 1.65 -20.08 18.08
N GLU A 94 0.63 -19.26 17.84
CA GLU A 94 -0.72 -19.66 17.46
C GLU A 94 -1.00 -19.27 16.00
N GLN A 95 -2.01 -19.92 15.42
CA GLN A 95 -2.54 -19.61 14.10
C GLN A 95 -3.91 -18.95 14.24
N TYR A 96 -4.31 -18.22 13.19
CA TYR A 96 -5.53 -17.43 13.15
C TYR A 96 -6.48 -17.97 12.08
N ASP A 97 -7.78 -17.99 12.39
CA ASP A 97 -8.82 -18.36 11.43
C ASP A 97 -8.97 -17.31 10.30
N LEU A 98 -8.51 -16.08 10.53
CA LEU A 98 -8.59 -14.97 9.59
C LEU A 98 -7.36 -14.07 9.72
N VAL A 99 -6.62 -13.88 8.62
CA VAL A 99 -5.58 -12.85 8.48
C VAL A 99 -6.13 -11.73 7.60
N THR A 100 -6.17 -10.51 8.14
CA THR A 100 -6.70 -9.34 7.43
C THR A 100 -5.58 -8.41 6.99
N MET A 101 -5.56 -8.06 5.70
CA MET A 101 -4.59 -7.16 5.08
C MET A 101 -5.34 -6.01 4.40
N VAL A 102 -5.59 -4.95 5.14
CA VAL A 102 -6.36 -3.79 4.66
C VAL A 102 -5.41 -2.70 4.18
N GLN A 103 -5.42 -2.43 2.87
CA GLN A 103 -4.60 -1.40 2.20
C GLN A 103 -3.09 -1.53 2.45
N VAL A 104 -2.60 -2.72 2.80
CA VAL A 104 -1.18 -2.93 3.18
C VAL A 104 -0.40 -3.72 2.13
N ILE A 105 -1.04 -4.64 1.39
CA ILE A 105 -0.35 -5.54 0.45
C ILE A 105 0.51 -4.82 -0.61
N PRO A 106 0.16 -3.62 -1.13
CA PRO A 106 1.01 -2.88 -2.07
C PRO A 106 2.31 -2.35 -1.48
N HIS A 107 2.42 -2.32 -0.15
CA HIS A 107 3.46 -1.64 0.61
C HIS A 107 4.45 -2.59 1.28
N PHE A 108 4.19 -3.90 1.30
CA PHE A 108 5.15 -4.87 1.83
C PHE A 108 6.49 -4.73 1.12
N TRP A 109 7.58 -4.62 1.87
CA TRP A 109 8.90 -4.47 1.24
C TRP A 109 9.27 -5.77 0.52
N ASP A 110 9.00 -6.92 1.14
CA ASP A 110 9.06 -8.24 0.50
C ASP A 110 7.68 -8.91 0.50
N LEU A 111 7.00 -8.84 -0.65
CA LEU A 111 5.68 -9.45 -0.83
C LEU A 111 5.71 -10.97 -0.67
N ALA A 112 6.77 -11.64 -1.11
CA ALA A 112 6.84 -13.09 -1.01
C ALA A 112 6.99 -13.50 0.46
N GLN A 113 7.89 -12.84 1.20
CA GLN A 113 8.04 -13.07 2.62
C GLN A 113 6.77 -12.72 3.41
N ALA A 114 6.10 -11.61 3.07
CA ALA A 114 4.82 -11.24 3.69
C ALA A 114 3.76 -12.34 3.54
N LEU A 115 3.62 -12.90 2.34
CA LEU A 115 2.62 -13.94 2.06
C LEU A 115 3.02 -15.29 2.66
N GLN A 116 4.32 -15.63 2.74
CA GLN A 116 4.78 -16.78 3.52
C GLN A 116 4.46 -16.64 5.00
N SER A 117 4.62 -15.44 5.57
CA SER A 117 4.26 -15.18 6.95
C SER A 117 2.74 -15.26 7.14
N ALA A 118 1.95 -14.68 6.24
CA ALA A 118 0.49 -14.79 6.26
C ALA A 118 0.03 -16.26 6.20
N GLU A 119 0.64 -17.08 5.35
CA GLU A 119 0.32 -18.51 5.19
C GLU A 119 0.58 -19.27 6.49
N LYS A 120 1.78 -19.14 7.06
CA LYS A 120 2.14 -19.78 8.34
C LYS A 120 1.26 -19.38 9.52
N LEU A 121 0.80 -18.13 9.52
CA LEU A 121 -0.06 -17.56 10.56
C LEU A 121 -1.53 -17.98 10.37
N THR A 122 -1.92 -18.49 9.21
CA THR A 122 -3.31 -18.86 8.94
C THR A 122 -3.53 -20.32 9.32
N ALA A 123 -4.60 -20.60 10.07
CA ALA A 123 -4.98 -21.96 10.42
C ALA A 123 -5.43 -22.73 9.17
N SER A 124 -5.37 -24.06 9.22
CA SER A 124 -5.94 -24.90 8.15
C SER A 124 -7.43 -24.61 7.99
N GLY A 125 -7.86 -24.24 6.78
CA GLY A 125 -9.22 -23.81 6.49
C GLY A 125 -9.54 -22.35 6.88
N GLY A 126 -8.54 -21.60 7.35
CA GLY A 126 -8.65 -20.16 7.61
C GLY A 126 -8.63 -19.32 6.32
N TYR A 127 -8.84 -18.01 6.49
CA TYR A 127 -9.06 -17.09 5.38
C TYR A 127 -8.07 -15.93 5.37
N TRP A 128 -7.85 -15.38 4.18
CA TRP A 128 -7.30 -14.04 4.00
C TRP A 128 -8.39 -13.08 3.59
N LEU A 129 -8.47 -11.94 4.26
CA LEU A 129 -9.24 -10.79 3.79
C LEU A 129 -8.26 -9.71 3.30
N VAL A 130 -8.19 -9.54 1.98
CA VAL A 130 -7.33 -8.53 1.35
C VAL A 130 -8.17 -7.39 0.82
N GLU A 131 -7.92 -6.18 1.31
CA GLU A 131 -8.46 -4.96 0.72
C GLU A 131 -7.31 -4.20 0.04
N THR A 132 -7.44 -3.90 -1.26
CA THR A 132 -6.44 -3.13 -2.00
C THR A 132 -7.06 -2.40 -3.18
N TRP A 133 -6.29 -1.50 -3.79
CA TRP A 133 -6.70 -0.77 -4.98
C TRP A 133 -6.71 -1.67 -6.22
N ASN A 134 -7.71 -1.46 -7.09
CA ASN A 134 -7.82 -2.17 -8.35
C ASN A 134 -7.28 -1.32 -9.52
N ARG A 135 -6.13 -1.73 -10.05
CA ARG A 135 -5.47 -1.13 -11.22
C ARG A 135 -6.30 -1.16 -12.50
N GLU A 136 -7.26 -2.06 -12.59
CA GLU A 136 -8.18 -2.17 -13.73
C GLU A 136 -9.49 -1.41 -13.53
N SER A 137 -9.63 -0.68 -12.43
CA SER A 137 -10.80 0.16 -12.17
C SER A 137 -10.98 1.22 -13.27
N LYS A 138 -12.22 1.71 -13.43
CA LYS A 138 -12.53 2.76 -14.41
C LYS A 138 -11.68 4.03 -14.19
N LEU A 139 -11.47 4.40 -12.92
CA LEU A 139 -10.64 5.54 -12.56
C LEU A 139 -9.17 5.31 -12.92
N ALA A 140 -8.61 4.15 -12.60
CA ALA A 140 -7.24 3.81 -12.97
C ALA A 140 -7.04 3.80 -14.50
N LYS A 141 -7.99 3.23 -15.25
CA LYS A 141 -7.97 3.25 -16.73
C LYS A 141 -8.10 4.66 -17.31
N PHE A 142 -8.91 5.51 -16.70
CA PHE A 142 -9.12 6.89 -17.14
C PHE A 142 -7.89 7.77 -16.89
N PHE A 143 -7.30 7.69 -15.70
CA PHE A 143 -6.14 8.51 -15.34
C PHE A 143 -4.80 7.93 -15.83
N GLY A 144 -4.74 6.64 -16.15
CA GLY A 144 -3.53 5.99 -16.66
C GLY A 144 -2.33 6.17 -15.72
N GLU A 145 -1.22 6.66 -16.26
CA GLU A 145 0.02 7.00 -15.50
C GLU A 145 -0.16 8.13 -14.47
N ASN A 146 -1.25 8.89 -14.58
CA ASN A 146 -1.63 9.95 -13.65
C ASN A 146 -2.59 9.46 -12.55
N TRP A 147 -2.89 8.16 -12.48
CA TRP A 147 -3.67 7.62 -11.36
C TRP A 147 -2.89 7.79 -10.06
N HIS A 148 -3.52 8.40 -9.04
CA HIS A 148 -2.89 8.80 -7.79
C HIS A 148 -2.27 7.65 -7.00
N GLU A 149 -2.75 6.41 -7.19
CA GLU A 149 -2.18 5.24 -6.53
C GLU A 149 -0.82 4.83 -7.10
N TYR A 150 -0.43 5.29 -8.31
CA TYR A 150 0.95 5.20 -8.77
C TYR A 150 1.82 6.23 -8.03
N SER A 151 2.06 5.97 -6.75
CA SER A 151 2.78 6.83 -5.81
C SER A 151 4.06 6.14 -5.28
N PRO A 152 5.05 5.89 -6.15
CA PRO A 152 6.36 5.42 -5.69
C PRO A 152 7.07 6.51 -4.87
N PRO A 153 7.98 6.17 -3.93
CA PRO A 153 8.38 4.82 -3.52
C PRO A 153 7.43 4.19 -2.49
N SER A 154 6.34 4.88 -2.12
CA SER A 154 5.43 4.40 -1.08
C SER A 154 4.64 3.18 -1.50
N VAL A 155 4.11 3.16 -2.72
CA VAL A 155 3.42 2.01 -3.32
C VAL A 155 4.40 1.27 -4.20
N LEU A 156 4.65 0.00 -3.90
CA LEU A 156 5.65 -0.82 -4.60
C LEU A 156 5.03 -1.67 -5.72
N ARG A 157 3.73 -1.97 -5.63
CA ARG A 157 3.05 -2.95 -6.49
C ARG A 157 1.60 -2.53 -6.74
N TRP A 158 1.07 -2.85 -7.91
CA TRP A 158 -0.30 -2.52 -8.29
C TRP A 158 -1.00 -3.76 -8.81
N PHE A 159 -2.09 -4.15 -8.16
CA PHE A 159 -2.77 -5.42 -8.45
C PHE A 159 -3.98 -5.23 -9.36
N ALA A 160 -4.15 -6.16 -10.30
CA ALA A 160 -5.47 -6.52 -10.79
C ALA A 160 -6.04 -7.63 -9.89
N PRO A 161 -7.37 -7.76 -9.78
CA PRO A 161 -7.98 -8.83 -8.99
C PRO A 161 -7.53 -10.23 -9.41
N GLU A 162 -7.31 -10.43 -10.72
CA GLU A 162 -6.87 -11.71 -11.29
C GLU A 162 -5.41 -12.02 -10.90
N ASP A 163 -4.53 -11.01 -10.95
CA ASP A 163 -3.13 -11.13 -10.52
C ASP A 163 -3.05 -11.51 -9.03
N LEU A 164 -3.95 -10.99 -8.19
CA LEU A 164 -4.00 -11.27 -6.75
C LEU A 164 -4.48 -12.69 -6.46
N GLY A 165 -5.46 -13.19 -7.21
CA GLY A 165 -5.91 -14.59 -7.12
C GLY A 165 -4.79 -15.57 -7.47
N VAL A 166 -4.13 -15.37 -8.62
CA VAL A 166 -2.98 -16.21 -9.04
C VAL A 166 -1.83 -16.15 -8.02
N LEU A 167 -1.62 -15.00 -7.39
CA LEU A 167 -0.62 -14.87 -6.34
C LEU A 167 -1.01 -15.68 -5.09
N ALA A 168 -2.27 -15.61 -4.66
CA ALA A 168 -2.76 -16.34 -3.49
C ALA A 168 -2.68 -17.88 -3.69
N GLU A 169 -2.95 -18.36 -4.91
CA GLU A 169 -2.84 -19.78 -5.28
C GLU A 169 -1.43 -20.36 -5.02
N GLN A 170 -0.37 -19.55 -5.16
CA GLN A 170 0.99 -19.99 -4.89
C GLN A 170 1.25 -20.32 -3.41
N TYR A 171 0.38 -19.83 -2.52
CA TYR A 171 0.42 -20.05 -1.08
C TYR A 171 -0.68 -21.00 -0.60
N GLY A 172 -1.34 -21.72 -1.53
CA GLY A 172 -2.38 -22.69 -1.18
C GLY A 172 -3.75 -22.09 -0.88
N PHE A 173 -4.00 -20.84 -1.28
CA PHE A 173 -5.28 -20.16 -1.12
C PHE A 173 -6.04 -20.06 -2.45
N GLU A 174 -7.37 -20.08 -2.39
CA GLU A 174 -8.24 -19.81 -3.54
C GLU A 174 -9.22 -18.67 -3.21
N GLU A 175 -9.66 -17.93 -4.22
CA GLU A 175 -10.65 -16.86 -4.01
C GLU A 175 -12.04 -17.45 -3.77
N VAL A 176 -12.61 -17.19 -2.59
CA VAL A 176 -13.96 -17.65 -2.22
C VAL A 176 -15.03 -16.57 -2.41
N ASP A 177 -14.67 -15.28 -2.34
CA ASP A 177 -15.57 -14.15 -2.56
C ASP A 177 -14.80 -12.87 -2.93
N ARG A 178 -15.47 -11.91 -3.59
CA ARG A 178 -14.93 -10.58 -3.90
C ARG A 178 -16.00 -9.50 -3.91
N GLY A 179 -15.59 -8.30 -3.49
CA GLY A 179 -16.50 -7.15 -3.43
C GLY A 179 -15.79 -5.81 -3.51
N ARG A 180 -16.59 -4.74 -3.43
CA ARG A 180 -16.10 -3.36 -3.26
C ARG A 180 -16.72 -2.79 -2.00
N PRO A 181 -15.95 -2.56 -0.92
CA PRO A 181 -16.50 -2.01 0.30
C PRO A 181 -17.08 -0.61 0.04
N GLN A 182 -18.32 -0.37 0.47
CA GLN A 182 -18.88 0.98 0.49
C GLN A 182 -18.26 1.75 1.65
N LYS A 183 -17.34 2.67 1.35
CA LYS A 183 -16.75 3.56 2.36
C LYS A 183 -17.68 4.75 2.58
N TRP A 184 -18.35 4.77 3.73
CA TRP A 184 -19.10 5.93 4.19
C TRP A 184 -18.12 6.93 4.80
N ILE A 185 -17.76 7.95 4.03
CA ILE A 185 -16.95 9.05 4.52
C ILE A 185 -17.88 10.03 5.24
N SER A 186 -17.65 10.27 6.53
CA SER A 186 -18.43 11.25 7.28
C SER A 186 -18.20 12.66 6.72
N GLY A 187 -19.21 13.53 6.79
CA GLY A 187 -19.09 14.92 6.32
C GLY A 187 -17.96 15.69 7.02
N ALA A 188 -17.60 15.31 8.26
CA ALA A 188 -16.46 15.85 8.98
C ALA A 188 -15.11 15.46 8.33
N HIS A 189 -14.98 14.21 7.86
CA HIS A 189 -13.78 13.73 7.16
C HIS A 189 -13.67 14.33 5.74
N VAL A 190 -14.79 14.57 5.06
CA VAL A 190 -14.79 15.34 3.79
C VAL A 190 -14.36 16.79 4.03
N LYS A 191 -14.82 17.42 5.13
CA LYS A 191 -14.46 18.80 5.46
C LYS A 191 -12.96 18.95 5.79
N SER A 192 -12.35 17.98 6.47
CA SER A 192 -10.90 18.00 6.71
C SER A 192 -10.11 17.83 5.41
N LEU A 193 -10.56 16.93 4.51
CA LEU A 193 -9.96 16.74 3.18
C LEU A 193 -9.96 18.01 2.32
N VAL A 194 -11.03 18.80 2.39
CA VAL A 194 -11.14 20.09 1.66
C VAL A 194 -10.30 21.17 2.34
N GLY A 195 -10.25 21.19 3.67
CA GLY A 195 -9.45 22.15 4.44
C GLY A 195 -7.94 22.06 4.17
N HIS A 196 -7.41 20.85 3.91
CA HIS A 196 -6.00 20.66 3.58
C HIS A 196 -5.65 20.91 2.10
N LYS A 197 -6.64 21.03 1.19
CA LYS A 197 -6.42 21.30 -0.25
C LYS A 197 -6.60 22.77 -0.65
N LEU A 198 -7.04 23.62 0.27
CA LEU A 198 -7.09 25.07 0.05
C LEU A 198 -5.79 25.67 0.62
N PRO A 199 -4.98 26.40 -0.18
CA PRO A 199 -3.84 27.10 0.37
C PRO A 199 -4.33 28.10 1.43
N PRO A 200 -3.58 28.31 2.54
CA PRO A 200 -3.91 29.39 3.45
C PRO A 200 -3.88 30.70 2.66
N TRP A 201 -5.00 31.40 2.65
CA TRP A 201 -5.07 32.78 2.26
C TRP A 201 -4.35 33.56 3.37
N GLU A 202 -3.03 33.67 3.30
CA GLU A 202 -2.33 34.70 4.06
C GLU A 202 -2.18 35.93 3.17
N SER A 203 -2.72 37.02 3.71
CA SER A 203 -2.69 38.37 3.19
C SER A 203 -1.29 38.76 2.71
N TYR A 204 -1.21 39.18 1.46
CA TYR A 204 -0.09 39.92 0.91
C TYR A 204 -0.02 41.28 1.62
N ASP A 205 0.68 41.36 2.76
CA ASP A 205 1.10 42.65 3.32
C ASP A 205 2.20 43.22 2.42
N MET A 206 1.81 44.21 1.62
CA MET A 206 2.71 45.06 0.84
C MET A 206 3.66 45.81 1.81
N PRO A 207 4.98 45.83 1.58
CA PRO A 207 5.86 46.71 2.34
C PRO A 207 5.56 48.16 1.97
N VAL A 208 5.14 48.93 2.97
CA VAL A 208 5.16 50.40 2.95
C VAL A 208 6.61 50.87 2.86
N HIS A 209 6.87 51.72 1.87
CA HIS A 209 8.11 52.46 1.72
C HIS A 209 8.44 53.29 2.97
N CYS A 210 9.74 53.33 3.29
CA CYS A 210 10.42 54.55 3.70
C CYS A 210 11.53 54.81 2.69
#